data_AF-A0A920QK59-F1
#
_entry.id   AF-A0A920QK59-F1
#
_cell.length_a   1.000
_cell.length_b   1.000
_cell.length_c   1.000
_cell.angle_alpha   90.00
_cell.angle_beta   90.00
_cell.angle_gamma   90.00
#
_symmetry.space_group_name_H-M   'P 1'
#
loop_
_entity.id
_entity.type
_entity.pdbx_description
1 polymer ?
#
loop_
_entity_poly.entity_id
_entity_poly.type
_entity_poly.pdbx_seq_one_letter_code
_entity_poly.pdbx_strand_id
1 'polypeptide(L)'
;MERVSMGERGFYQTPEIHFNRDTEKGEPFFYYTMGASVSEVLIDRFTGQLKLERSDLLIDIGESINPGIDRGQIIGGFIQGVVG
;
A
#
# COMPACT_ATOMS: atom_id res chain seq x y z
N MET A 1 -47.75 -9.48 16.40
CA MET A 1 -46.59 -9.34 15.51
C MET A 1 -46.04 -7.94 15.65
N GLU A 2 -44.84 -7.80 16.18
CA GLU A 2 -44.17 -6.52 16.34
C GLU A 2 -43.30 -6.24 15.12
N ARG A 3 -43.38 -5.03 14.55
CA ARG A 3 -42.58 -4.63 13.38
C ARG A 3 -41.38 -3.81 13.87
N VAL A 4 -40.28 -4.50 14.14
CA VAL A 4 -39.01 -3.89 14.56
C VAL A 4 -38.16 -3.62 13.33
N SER A 5 -37.53 -2.44 13.28
CA SER A 5 -36.56 -2.12 12.24
C SER A 5 -35.34 -3.02 12.37
N MET A 6 -34.96 -3.68 11.27
CA MET A 6 -33.75 -4.52 11.16
C MET A 6 -32.59 -3.81 10.47
N GLY A 7 -32.76 -2.51 10.15
CA GLY A 7 -31.75 -1.71 9.47
C GLY A 7 -30.98 -0.83 10.45
N GLU A 8 -29.67 -0.84 10.34
CA GLU A 8 -28.74 0.03 11.07
C GLU A 8 -27.86 0.83 10.10
N ARG A 9 -27.30 1.95 10.56
CA ARG A 9 -26.38 2.77 9.78
C ARG A 9 -25.03 2.86 10.50
N GLY A 10 -23.97 2.46 9.81
CA GLY A 10 -22.59 2.67 10.25
C GLY A 10 -22.01 3.97 9.68
N PHE A 11 -21.22 4.69 10.49
CA PHE A 11 -20.46 5.85 10.05
C PHE A 11 -19.05 5.78 10.63
N TYR A 12 -18.05 6.12 9.81
CA TYR A 12 -16.66 6.25 10.24
C TYR A 12 -16.03 7.47 9.58
N GLN A 13 -15.30 8.26 10.37
CA GLN A 13 -14.47 9.36 9.92
C GLN A 13 -13.13 9.21 10.60
N THR A 14 -12.05 9.23 9.80
CA THR A 14 -10.69 9.18 10.37
C THR A 14 -10.46 10.41 11.24
N PRO A 15 -10.15 10.23 12.53
CA PRO A 15 -9.96 11.35 13.44
C PRO A 15 -8.66 12.11 13.10
N GLU A 16 -8.62 13.38 13.51
CA GLU A 16 -7.39 14.18 13.65
C GLU A 16 -6.60 14.50 12.36
N ILE A 17 -7.06 14.08 11.18
CA ILE A 17 -6.42 14.46 9.90
C ILE A 17 -6.68 15.94 9.56
N HIS A 18 -5.60 16.73 9.47
CA HIS A 18 -5.64 18.13 9.05
C HIS A 18 -4.30 18.58 8.48
N PHE A 19 -4.29 19.36 7.39
CA PHE A 19 -3.05 19.92 6.84
C PHE A 19 -3.30 21.29 6.22
N ASN A 20 -2.57 22.30 6.70
CA ASN A 20 -2.59 23.64 6.17
C ASN A 20 -1.48 23.79 5.12
N ARG A 21 -1.86 23.94 3.85
CA ARG A 21 -0.91 24.06 2.73
C ARG A 21 -0.12 25.36 2.72
N ASP A 22 -0.69 26.46 3.23
CA ASP A 22 -0.01 27.77 3.24
C ASP A 22 1.14 27.82 4.26
N THR A 23 1.00 27.06 5.35
CA THR A 23 1.99 26.98 6.43
C THR A 23 2.79 25.67 6.44
N GLU A 24 2.43 24.73 5.56
CA GLU A 24 2.99 23.37 5.44
C GLU A 24 2.97 22.59 6.78
N LYS A 25 1.93 22.81 7.59
CA LYS A 25 1.80 22.24 8.94
C LYS A 25 0.53 21.44 9.12
N GLY A 26 0.62 20.41 9.97
CA GLY A 26 -0.48 19.54 10.37
C GLY A 26 -0.13 18.07 10.24
N GLU A 27 -1.14 17.24 10.42
CA GLU A 27 -1.10 15.77 10.34
C GLU A 27 -1.94 15.30 9.14
N PRO A 28 -1.36 15.24 7.92
CA PRO A 28 -2.09 14.89 6.71
C PRO A 28 -2.44 13.40 6.59
N PHE A 29 -1.77 12.53 7.35
CA PHE A 29 -1.91 11.08 7.26
C PHE A 29 -2.05 10.48 8.66
N PHE A 30 -2.92 9.47 8.80
CA PHE A 30 -3.21 8.82 10.08
C PHE A 30 -2.15 7.79 10.50
N TYR A 31 -1.56 7.10 9.53
CA TYR A 31 -0.37 6.26 9.70
C TYR A 31 0.40 6.18 8.39
N TYR A 32 1.60 5.61 8.45
CA TYR A 32 2.44 5.36 7.29
C TYR A 32 2.80 3.88 7.24
N THR A 33 2.84 3.33 6.03
CA THR A 33 3.43 2.01 5.77
C THR A 33 4.88 2.21 5.37
N MET A 34 5.77 1.45 5.99
CA MET A 34 7.19 1.46 5.70
C MET A 34 7.59 0.14 5.04
N GLY A 35 8.66 0.16 4.25
CA GLY A 35 9.15 -1.05 3.62
C GLY A 35 10.46 -0.84 2.89
N ALA A 36 11.07 -1.96 2.50
CA ALA A 36 12.28 -1.99 1.70
C ALA A 36 12.20 -3.11 0.66
N SER A 37 12.86 -2.89 -0.47
CA SER A 37 13.03 -3.91 -1.50
C SER A 37 14.47 -3.95 -1.98
N VAL A 38 14.94 -5.15 -2.31
CA VAL A 38 16.25 -5.39 -2.92
C VAL A 38 16.01 -6.22 -4.17
N SER A 39 16.60 -5.81 -5.28
CA SER A 39 16.42 -6.49 -6.57
C SER A 39 17.76 -6.77 -7.22
N GLU A 40 17.90 -7.98 -7.75
CA GLU A 40 19.01 -8.41 -8.59
C GLU A 40 18.55 -8.39 -10.05
N VAL A 41 19.33 -7.73 -10.90
CA VAL A 41 19.05 -7.58 -12.34
C VAL A 41 20.26 -7.98 -13.18
N LEU A 42 19.97 -8.58 -14.32
CA LEU A 42 20.95 -8.80 -15.38
C LEU A 42 20.73 -7.75 -16.47
N ILE A 43 21.81 -7.12 -16.91
CA ILE A 43 21.77 -6.12 -18.00
C ILE A 43 22.69 -6.59 -19.13
N ASP A 44 22.13 -6.77 -20.32
CA ASP A 44 22.91 -6.96 -21.53
C ASP A 44 23.52 -5.63 -21.96
N ARG A 45 24.86 -5.56 -21.97
CA ARG A 45 25.61 -4.34 -22.28
C ARG A 45 25.56 -3.93 -23.75
N PHE A 46 25.21 -4.83 -24.66
CA PHE A 46 25.15 -4.55 -26.09
C PHE A 46 23.73 -4.18 -26.54
N THR A 47 22.71 -4.82 -25.99
CA THR A 47 21.30 -4.55 -26.35
C THR A 47 20.60 -3.60 -25.38
N GLY A 48 21.14 -3.41 -24.18
CA GLY A 48 20.49 -2.66 -23.10
C GLY A 48 19.33 -3.41 -22.44
N GLN A 49 19.07 -4.66 -22.80
CA GLN A 49 17.98 -5.44 -22.21
C GLN A 49 18.23 -5.70 -20.73
N LEU A 50 17.19 -5.48 -19.92
CA LEU A 50 17.19 -5.76 -18.49
C LEU A 50 16.31 -6.97 -18.21
N LYS A 51 16.83 -7.91 -17.42
CA LYS A 51 16.07 -9.01 -16.85
C LYS A 51 16.11 -8.93 -15.33
N LEU A 52 14.94 -8.93 -14.70
CA LEU A 52 14.81 -9.06 -13.26
C LEU A 52 15.02 -10.52 -12.88
N GLU A 53 16.09 -10.82 -12.14
CA GLU A 53 16.39 -12.20 -11.71
C GLU A 53 15.66 -12.53 -10.41
N ARG A 54 15.67 -11.59 -9.46
CA ARG A 54 15.07 -11.77 -8.14
C ARG A 54 14.74 -10.43 -7.50
N SER A 55 13.68 -10.42 -6.70
CA SER A 55 13.37 -9.32 -5.77
C SER A 55 12.94 -9.87 -4.43
N ASP A 56 13.48 -9.29 -3.35
CA ASP A 56 13.08 -9.53 -1.98
C ASP A 56 12.42 -8.26 -1.43
N LEU A 57 11.20 -8.39 -0.89
CA LEU A 57 10.40 -7.29 -0.38
C LEU A 57 10.06 -7.52 1.09
N LEU A 58 10.24 -6.49 1.91
CA LEU A 58 9.80 -6.44 3.30
C LEU A 58 8.93 -5.20 3.48
N ILE A 59 7.64 -5.40 3.74
CA ILE A 59 6.65 -4.33 3.88
C ILE A 59 5.95 -4.46 5.23
N ASP A 60 5.92 -3.38 6.00
CA ASP A 60 5.13 -3.27 7.22
C ASP A 60 3.66 -3.03 6.89
N ILE A 61 2.86 -4.08 7.02
CA ILE A 61 1.41 -4.04 6.80
C ILE A 61 0.60 -4.02 8.10
N GLY A 62 1.26 -3.86 9.24
CA GLY A 62 0.64 -4.05 10.55
C GLY A 62 0.06 -5.46 10.71
N GLU A 63 -1.09 -5.56 11.37
CA GLU A 63 -1.83 -6.82 11.50
C GLU A 63 -2.75 -7.02 10.28
N SER A 64 -2.37 -7.99 9.44
CA SER A 64 -3.09 -8.29 8.21
C SER A 64 -4.49 -8.86 8.50
N ILE A 65 -5.52 -8.25 7.93
CA ILE A 65 -6.90 -8.77 7.93
C ILE A 65 -7.01 -9.96 6.98
N ASN A 66 -6.33 -9.90 5.83
CA ASN A 66 -6.29 -10.98 4.85
C ASN A 66 -4.90 -11.08 4.18
N PRO A 67 -4.03 -11.98 4.66
CA PRO A 67 -2.66 -12.08 4.16
C PRO A 67 -2.55 -12.41 2.67
N GLY A 68 -3.54 -13.12 2.10
CA GLY A 68 -3.55 -13.47 0.69
C GLY A 68 -3.79 -12.27 -0.21
N ILE A 69 -4.73 -11.39 0.17
CA ILE A 69 -5.02 -10.15 -0.56
C ILE A 69 -3.85 -9.18 -0.44
N ASP A 70 -3.32 -8.99 0.77
CA ASP A 70 -2.23 -8.05 1.02
C ASP A 70 -0.97 -8.45 0.25
N ARG A 71 -0.64 -9.74 0.23
CA ARG A 71 0.46 -10.27 -0.60
C ARG A 71 0.23 -9.99 -2.09
N GLY A 72 -1.00 -10.15 -2.57
CA GLY A 72 -1.37 -9.85 -3.96
C GLY A 72 -1.18 -8.37 -4.30
N GLN A 73 -1.58 -7.46 -3.42
CA GLN A 73 -1.39 -6.02 -3.58
C GLN A 73 0.10 -5.63 -3.58
N ILE A 74 0.89 -6.17 -2.66
CA ILE A 74 2.34 -5.90 -2.60
C ILE A 74 3.04 -6.31 -3.89
N ILE A 75 2.76 -7.53 -4.38
CA ILE A 75 3.36 -8.05 -5.62
C ILE A 75 2.88 -7.25 -6.83
N GLY A 76 1.57 -6.98 -6.90
CA GLY A 76 0.97 -6.25 -8.02
C GLY A 76 1.52 -4.82 -8.13
N GLY A 77 1.54 -4.08 -7.02
CA GLY A 77 2.09 -2.73 -6.96
C GLY A 77 3.58 -2.70 -7.29
N PHE A 78 4.36 -3.67 -6.80
CA PHE A 78 5.78 -3.77 -7.14
C PHE A 78 6.00 -3.98 -8.64
N ILE A 79 5.33 -4.95 -9.26
CA ILE A 79 5.50 -5.23 -10.69
C ILE A 79 4.98 -4.06 -11.56
N GLN A 80 3.90 -3.38 -11.15
CA GLN A 80 3.45 -2.17 -11.83
C GLN A 80 4.53 -1.07 -11.81
N GLY A 81 5.22 -0.88 -10.68
CA GLY A 81 6.29 0.10 -10.57
C GLY A 81 7.58 -0.28 -11.30
N VAL A 82 7.86 -1.57 -11.50
CA VAL A 82 9.02 -2.03 -12.30
C VAL A 82 8.82 -1.75 -13.79
N VAL A 83 7.58 -1.79 -14.27
CA VAL A 83 7.25 -1.63 -15.70
C VAL A 83 6.94 -0.17 -16.07
N GLY A 84 6.50 0.65 -15.09
CA GLY A 84 6.15 2.07 -15.29
C GLY A 84 7.36 2.97 -15.46
#